data_AF-A0A847BJX0-F1
#
_entry.id   AF-A0A847BJX0-F1
#
_cell.length_a   1.000
_cell.length_b   1.000
_cell.length_c   1.000
_cell.angle_alpha   90.00
_cell.angle_beta   90.00
_cell.angle_gamma   90.00
#
_symmetry.space_group_name_H-M   'P 1'
#
loop_
_entity.id
_entity.type
_entity.pdbx_description
1 polymer ?
#
loop_
_entity_poly.entity_id
_entity_poly.type
_entity_poly.pdbx_seq_one_letter_code
_entity_poly.pdbx_strand_id
1 'polypeptide(L)'
;MEKYKAKWVGAVAIVSGLSTTLSRDSILLLNRRDELIIDGPYRSIIIPLETIERIAVLYGENFLRNSDYELAKKLELAMKPNFSFIRAYLNRNPQAKRQRFIMIKPFSTSEEIEHSDMIVLVEGSALSNLRALLNRPEINDVARVLNMRNNKKNKAAMETEKLIHLSEKENVQRQSVTKKNIPIQKTTAPRDNVESKTGDKGVNNNGNQS
;
A
#
# COMPACT_ATOMS: atom_id res chain seq x y z
N MET A 1 -32.33 -16.96 1.82
CA MET A 1 -31.46 -15.97 2.52
C MET A 1 -31.39 -16.17 4.04
N GLU A 2 -32.18 -17.06 4.66
CA GLU A 2 -32.13 -17.30 6.12
C GLU A 2 -30.86 -17.99 6.64
N LYS A 3 -30.01 -18.53 5.74
CA LYS A 3 -28.86 -19.37 6.09
C LYS A 3 -27.76 -18.62 6.86
N TYR A 4 -27.63 -17.31 6.67
CA TYR A 4 -26.63 -16.49 7.35
C TYR A 4 -27.32 -15.27 7.96
N LYS A 5 -27.31 -15.16 9.31
CA LYS A 5 -27.74 -13.93 10.01
C LYS A 5 -26.73 -12.82 9.69
N ALA A 6 -26.90 -12.17 8.55
CA ALA A 6 -25.95 -11.22 8.00
C ALA A 6 -26.08 -9.83 8.67
N LYS A 7 -24.92 -9.24 8.98
CA LYS A 7 -24.72 -7.84 9.36
C LYS A 7 -24.74 -6.93 8.13
N TRP A 8 -24.27 -7.44 6.98
CA TRP A 8 -24.21 -6.73 5.70
C TRP A 8 -24.19 -7.72 4.55
N VAL A 9 -24.72 -7.30 3.38
CA VAL A 9 -24.74 -8.08 2.13
C VAL A 9 -24.53 -7.12 0.96
N GLY A 10 -23.73 -7.52 -0.02
CA GLY A 10 -23.59 -6.82 -1.30
C GLY A 10 -23.31 -7.77 -2.45
N ALA A 11 -23.83 -7.46 -3.63
CA ALA A 11 -23.55 -8.26 -4.82
C ALA A 11 -22.13 -7.97 -5.32
N VAL A 12 -21.43 -9.03 -5.74
CA VAL A 12 -20.05 -8.96 -6.23
C VAL A 12 -19.85 -9.94 -7.37
N ALA A 13 -18.88 -9.64 -8.23
CA ALA A 13 -18.33 -10.59 -9.18
C ALA A 13 -16.91 -10.94 -8.79
N ILE A 14 -16.55 -12.22 -8.84
CA ILE A 14 -15.18 -12.68 -8.59
C ILE A 14 -14.34 -12.37 -9.83
N VAL A 15 -13.16 -11.75 -9.65
CA VAL A 15 -12.20 -11.44 -10.72
C VAL A 15 -10.96 -12.31 -10.65
N SER A 16 -10.43 -12.57 -9.46
CA SER A 16 -9.27 -13.44 -9.28
C SER A 16 -9.13 -13.93 -7.84
N GLY A 17 -8.22 -14.90 -7.66
CA GLY A 17 -7.76 -15.38 -6.36
C GLY A 17 -8.60 -16.46 -5.72
N LEU A 18 -9.56 -17.00 -6.48
CA LEU A 18 -10.33 -18.18 -6.13
C LEU A 18 -10.36 -19.09 -7.36
N SER A 19 -10.32 -20.40 -7.13
CA SER A 19 -10.35 -21.43 -8.18
C SER A 19 -11.66 -21.52 -8.96
N THR A 20 -12.67 -20.79 -8.50
CA THR A 20 -13.97 -20.72 -9.14
C THR A 20 -13.94 -19.92 -10.42
N THR A 21 -14.64 -20.42 -11.43
CA THR A 21 -14.99 -19.66 -12.64
C THR A 21 -15.56 -18.29 -12.25
N LEU A 22 -15.18 -17.24 -12.98
CA LEU A 22 -15.67 -15.86 -12.81
C LEU A 22 -17.22 -15.86 -12.76
N SER A 23 -17.79 -15.92 -11.57
CA SER A 23 -19.25 -15.84 -11.39
C SER A 23 -19.64 -14.38 -11.22
N ARG A 24 -20.61 -13.94 -12.02
CA ARG A 24 -21.25 -12.63 -11.88
C ARG A 24 -22.31 -12.61 -10.77
N ASP A 25 -22.70 -13.78 -10.29
CA ASP A 25 -23.80 -13.97 -9.35
C ASP A 25 -23.25 -14.45 -8.01
N SER A 26 -22.36 -13.65 -7.42
CA SER A 26 -21.86 -13.91 -6.07
C SER A 26 -22.29 -12.79 -5.13
N ILE A 27 -22.38 -13.11 -3.84
CA ILE A 27 -22.62 -12.13 -2.80
C ILE A 27 -21.48 -12.17 -1.79
N LEU A 28 -21.07 -10.98 -1.35
CA LEU A 28 -20.20 -10.81 -0.21
C LEU A 28 -21.09 -10.51 0.99
N LEU A 29 -20.97 -11.29 2.06
CA LEU A 29 -21.67 -11.07 3.31
C LEU A 29 -20.66 -10.83 4.44
N LEU A 30 -21.08 -10.04 5.43
CA LEU A 30 -20.49 -10.05 6.75
C LEU A 30 -21.55 -10.61 7.70
N ASN A 31 -21.23 -11.63 8.48
CA ASN A 31 -22.17 -12.22 9.43
C ASN A 31 -21.96 -11.70 10.87
N ARG A 32 -22.80 -12.14 11.82
CA ARG A 32 -22.68 -11.73 13.24
C ARG A 32 -21.45 -12.26 13.98
N ARG A 33 -20.75 -13.24 13.42
CA ARG A 33 -19.53 -13.84 13.97
C ARG A 33 -18.27 -13.19 13.42
N ASP A 34 -18.40 -12.07 12.72
CA ASP A 34 -17.27 -11.37 12.10
C ASP A 34 -16.54 -12.26 11.09
N GLU A 35 -17.32 -13.00 10.29
CA GLU A 35 -16.83 -13.76 9.15
C GLU A 35 -17.29 -13.07 7.84
N LEU A 36 -16.36 -12.86 6.93
CA LEU A 36 -16.66 -12.52 5.54
C LEU A 36 -16.96 -13.79 4.76
N ILE A 37 -18.10 -13.80 4.09
CA ILE A 37 -18.57 -14.94 3.33
C ILE A 37 -18.71 -14.52 1.87
N ILE A 38 -18.02 -15.21 0.97
CA ILE A 38 -18.21 -15.09 -0.47
C ILE A 38 -19.09 -16.26 -0.87
N ASP A 39 -20.38 -16.02 -1.07
CA ASP A 39 -21.35 -17.04 -1.46
C ASP A 39 -21.55 -16.97 -2.97
N GLY A 40 -21.02 -17.96 -3.68
CA GLY A 40 -21.15 -18.12 -5.13
C GLY A 40 -22.07 -19.29 -5.48
N PRO A 41 -22.40 -19.49 -6.77
CA PRO A 41 -23.37 -20.49 -7.20
C PRO A 41 -22.93 -21.95 -6.92
N TYR A 42 -21.61 -22.20 -6.86
CA TYR A 42 -21.06 -23.55 -6.69
C TYR A 42 -20.55 -23.82 -5.28
N ARG A 43 -20.06 -22.78 -4.59
CA ARG A 43 -19.50 -22.89 -3.24
C ARG A 43 -19.57 -21.57 -2.50
N SER A 44 -19.63 -21.66 -1.18
CA SER A 44 -19.43 -20.54 -0.26
C SER A 44 -18.04 -20.63 0.35
N ILE A 45 -17.35 -19.51 0.44
CA ILE A 45 -16.04 -19.39 1.10
C ILE A 45 -16.23 -18.54 2.32
N ILE A 46 -15.74 -19.00 3.47
CA ILE A 46 -15.88 -18.33 4.76
C ILE A 46 -14.49 -17.92 5.23
N ILE A 47 -14.31 -16.64 5.51
CA ILE A 47 -13.04 -16.03 5.89
C ILE A 47 -13.28 -15.27 7.20
N PRO A 48 -12.82 -15.79 8.35
CA PRO A 48 -12.90 -15.07 9.61
C PRO A 48 -12.11 -13.75 9.52
N LEU A 49 -12.64 -12.64 10.03
CA LEU A 49 -11.99 -11.33 9.91
C LEU A 49 -10.61 -11.30 10.57
N GLU A 50 -10.38 -12.06 11.64
CA GLU A 50 -9.06 -12.17 12.28
C GLU A 50 -7.98 -12.76 11.38
N THR A 51 -8.38 -13.50 10.33
CA THR A 51 -7.44 -14.09 9.36
C THR A 51 -7.09 -13.16 8.20
N ILE A 52 -7.68 -11.96 8.16
CA ILE A 52 -7.50 -11.00 7.08
C ILE A 52 -6.45 -9.97 7.47
N GLU A 53 -5.38 -9.90 6.69
CA GLU A 53 -4.35 -8.86 6.82
C GLU A 53 -4.92 -7.49 6.44
N ARG A 54 -5.60 -7.44 5.28
CA ARG A 54 -6.03 -6.18 4.69
C ARG A 54 -7.24 -6.36 3.78
N ILE A 55 -8.21 -5.46 3.91
CA ILE A 55 -9.25 -5.24 2.92
C ILE A 55 -8.95 -3.93 2.20
N ALA A 56 -8.78 -3.97 0.88
CA ALA A 56 -8.54 -2.79 0.08
C ALA A 56 -9.74 -2.50 -0.83
N VAL A 57 -10.10 -1.22 -0.96
CA VAL A 57 -11.16 -0.77 -1.87
C VAL A 57 -10.64 0.35 -2.74
N LEU A 58 -10.70 0.17 -4.06
CA LEU A 58 -10.26 1.15 -5.05
C LEU A 58 -11.05 1.04 -6.35
N TYR A 59 -11.06 2.12 -7.15
CA TYR A 59 -11.59 2.04 -8.51
C TYR A 59 -10.64 1.28 -9.44
N GLY A 60 -11.21 0.55 -10.40
CA GLY A 60 -10.45 -0.22 -11.41
C GLY A 60 -9.36 0.60 -12.12
N GLU A 61 -9.64 1.89 -12.39
CA GLU A 61 -8.68 2.80 -13.00
C GLU A 61 -7.36 2.94 -12.22
N ASN A 62 -7.37 2.76 -10.89
CA ASN A 62 -6.17 2.86 -10.07
C ASN A 62 -5.17 1.74 -10.36
N PHE A 63 -5.62 0.55 -10.77
CA PHE A 63 -4.73 -0.52 -11.20
C PHE A 63 -3.96 -0.16 -12.45
N LEU A 64 -4.50 0.68 -13.34
CA LEU A 64 -3.83 1.05 -14.58
C LEU A 64 -2.85 2.21 -14.39
N ARG A 65 -3.11 3.07 -13.41
CA ARG A 65 -2.35 4.31 -13.19
C ARG A 65 -1.16 4.18 -12.25
N ASN A 66 -1.23 3.23 -11.32
CA ASN A 66 -0.21 3.02 -10.32
C ASN A 66 0.52 1.72 -10.64
N SER A 67 1.81 1.63 -10.35
CA SER A 67 2.53 0.36 -10.34
C SER A 67 2.06 -0.53 -9.19
N ASP A 68 2.34 -1.83 -9.28
CA ASP A 68 2.00 -2.79 -8.22
C ASP A 68 2.68 -2.42 -6.88
N TYR A 69 3.89 -1.85 -6.93
CA TYR A 69 4.60 -1.35 -5.75
C TYR A 69 3.90 -0.13 -5.13
N GLU A 70 3.50 0.84 -5.94
CA GLU A 70 2.78 2.02 -5.45
C GLU A 70 1.43 1.64 -4.83
N LEU A 71 0.71 0.69 -5.42
CA LEU A 71 -0.54 0.18 -4.86
C LEU A 71 -0.31 -0.55 -3.54
N ALA A 72 0.71 -1.41 -3.46
CA ALA A 72 1.05 -2.10 -2.21
C ALA A 72 1.35 -1.10 -1.08
N LYS A 73 2.13 -0.05 -1.38
CA LYS A 73 2.43 1.01 -0.42
C LYS A 73 1.18 1.79 0.00
N LYS A 74 0.35 2.22 -0.95
CA LYS A 74 -0.87 3.01 -0.67
C LYS A 74 -1.94 2.22 0.07
N LEU A 75 -1.94 0.89 -0.07
CA LEU A 75 -2.90 -0.01 0.57
C LEU A 75 -2.34 -0.64 1.86
N GLU A 76 -1.12 -0.27 2.26
CA GLU A 76 -0.45 -0.80 3.46
C GLU A 76 -0.43 -2.35 3.47
N LEU A 77 -0.05 -2.93 2.34
CA LEU A 77 0.17 -4.37 2.19
C LEU A 77 1.58 -4.72 2.63
N ALA A 78 1.73 -5.79 3.42
CA ALA A 78 3.04 -6.24 3.88
C ALA A 78 3.92 -6.75 2.73
N MET A 79 3.30 -7.32 1.69
CA MET A 79 3.97 -7.84 0.50
C MET A 79 3.36 -7.24 -0.76
N LYS A 80 4.18 -7.07 -1.81
CA LYS A 80 3.75 -6.59 -3.12
C LYS A 80 2.99 -7.70 -3.89
N PRO A 81 1.68 -7.58 -4.10
CA PRO A 81 0.94 -8.50 -4.95
C PRO A 81 1.21 -8.24 -6.44
N ASN A 82 0.98 -9.26 -7.28
CA ASN A 82 1.03 -9.13 -8.73
C ASN A 82 -0.37 -8.85 -9.30
N PHE A 83 -0.57 -7.67 -9.89
CA PHE A 83 -1.88 -7.27 -10.43
C PHE A 83 -2.00 -7.43 -11.95
N SER A 84 -1.10 -8.18 -12.60
CA SER A 84 -1.12 -8.41 -14.05
C SER A 84 -2.46 -8.97 -14.56
N PHE A 85 -3.04 -9.95 -13.86
CA PHE A 85 -4.35 -10.53 -14.20
C PHE A 85 -5.47 -9.49 -14.14
N ILE A 86 -5.47 -8.63 -13.12
CA ILE A 86 -6.47 -7.56 -12.96
C ILE A 86 -6.32 -6.54 -14.10
N ARG A 87 -5.08 -6.15 -14.44
CA ARG A 87 -4.82 -5.24 -15.57
C ARG A 87 -5.31 -5.85 -16.89
N ALA A 88 -5.03 -7.14 -17.12
CA ALA A 88 -5.52 -7.86 -18.30
C ALA A 88 -7.05 -7.95 -18.33
N TYR A 89 -7.70 -8.12 -17.18
CA TYR A 89 -9.16 -8.08 -17.05
C TYR A 89 -9.72 -6.69 -17.40
N LEU A 90 -9.12 -5.62 -16.88
CA LEU A 90 -9.54 -4.23 -17.13
C LEU A 90 -9.34 -3.79 -18.59
N ASN A 91 -8.32 -4.33 -19.27
CA ASN A 91 -8.12 -4.10 -20.70
C ASN A 91 -9.22 -4.76 -21.54
N ARG A 92 -9.66 -5.96 -21.15
CA ARG A 92 -10.78 -6.68 -21.80
C ARG A 92 -12.16 -6.13 -21.41
N ASN A 93 -12.27 -5.49 -20.25
CA ASN A 93 -13.53 -4.97 -19.72
C ASN A 93 -13.40 -3.48 -19.36
N PRO A 94 -13.40 -2.55 -20.35
CA PRO A 94 -13.17 -1.13 -20.10
C PRO A 94 -14.17 -0.48 -19.13
N GLN A 95 -15.41 -0.98 -19.07
CA GLN A 95 -16.44 -0.46 -18.15
C GLN A 95 -16.07 -0.69 -16.67
N ALA A 96 -15.33 -1.76 -16.37
CA ALA A 96 -14.92 -2.08 -15.01
C ALA A 96 -13.93 -1.06 -14.42
N LYS A 97 -13.27 -0.23 -15.25
CA LYS A 97 -12.39 0.86 -14.79
C LYS A 97 -13.12 1.83 -13.85
N ARG A 98 -14.44 2.01 -14.02
CA ARG A 98 -15.27 2.91 -13.22
C ARG A 98 -15.92 2.24 -12.00
N GLN A 99 -15.79 0.92 -11.88
CA GLN A 99 -16.34 0.12 -10.77
C GLN A 99 -15.34 0.06 -9.61
N ARG A 100 -15.86 -0.16 -8.41
CA ARG A 100 -15.04 -0.40 -7.22
C ARG A 100 -14.65 -1.87 -7.18
N PHE A 101 -13.38 -2.10 -6.93
CA PHE A 101 -12.79 -3.39 -6.65
C PHE A 101 -12.64 -3.52 -5.15
N ILE A 102 -12.96 -4.71 -4.63
CA ILE A 102 -12.76 -5.11 -3.25
C ILE A 102 -11.68 -6.18 -3.28
N MET A 103 -10.64 -5.96 -2.50
CA MET A 103 -9.45 -6.78 -2.45
C MET A 103 -9.32 -7.32 -1.03
N ILE A 104 -9.25 -8.63 -0.87
CA ILE A 104 -9.16 -9.28 0.44
C ILE A 104 -7.84 -10.05 0.48
N LYS A 105 -6.92 -9.61 1.34
CA LYS A 105 -5.65 -10.27 1.59
C LYS A 105 -5.72 -11.04 2.91
N PRO A 106 -5.68 -12.38 2.90
CA PRO A 106 -5.52 -13.17 4.11
C PRO A 106 -4.06 -13.11 4.61
N PHE A 107 -3.83 -13.34 5.92
CA PHE A 107 -2.48 -13.49 6.49
C PHE A 107 -1.75 -14.72 5.95
N SER A 108 -2.50 -15.80 5.68
CA SER A 108 -2.00 -17.04 5.09
C SER A 108 -2.93 -17.47 3.96
N THR A 109 -2.33 -17.88 2.83
CA THR A 109 -3.08 -18.48 1.73
C THR A 109 -3.50 -19.88 2.15
N SER A 110 -4.80 -20.14 2.25
CA SER A 110 -5.34 -21.49 2.39
C SER A 110 -5.38 -22.19 1.03
N GLU A 111 -5.53 -23.51 1.01
CA GLU A 111 -5.73 -24.29 -0.23
C GLU A 111 -6.91 -23.77 -1.07
N GLU A 112 -7.88 -23.10 -0.45
CA GLU A 112 -9.06 -22.53 -1.12
C GLU A 112 -8.74 -21.27 -1.95
N ILE A 113 -7.62 -20.60 -1.63
CA ILE A 113 -7.12 -19.36 -2.25
C ILE A 113 -6.01 -19.74 -3.20
N GLU A 114 -6.41 -20.27 -4.36
CA GLU A 114 -5.47 -20.76 -5.37
C GLU A 114 -4.67 -19.62 -6.04
N HIS A 115 -3.35 -19.83 -6.14
CA HIS A 115 -2.42 -19.14 -7.03
C HIS A 115 -2.32 -17.61 -6.92
N SER A 116 -2.97 -16.98 -5.93
CA SER A 116 -2.89 -15.54 -5.74
C SER A 116 -2.84 -15.18 -4.26
N ASP A 117 -2.03 -14.18 -3.94
CA ASP A 117 -1.93 -13.64 -2.58
C ASP A 117 -3.21 -12.93 -2.10
N MET A 118 -4.22 -12.75 -2.97
CA MET A 118 -5.37 -11.88 -2.73
C MET A 118 -6.62 -12.28 -3.52
N ILE A 119 -7.76 -12.33 -2.84
CA ILE A 119 -9.06 -12.44 -3.49
C ILE A 119 -9.45 -11.06 -4.03
N VAL A 120 -9.87 -11.01 -5.29
CA VAL A 120 -10.27 -9.76 -5.95
C VAL A 120 -11.69 -9.89 -6.46
N LEU A 121 -12.52 -8.97 -5.99
CA LEU A 121 -13.93 -8.87 -6.31
C LEU A 121 -14.22 -7.52 -6.97
N VAL A 122 -15.26 -7.46 -7.78
CA VAL A 122 -15.83 -6.22 -8.32
C VAL A 122 -17.21 -6.03 -7.74
N GLU A 123 -17.48 -4.82 -7.23
CA GLU A 123 -18.78 -4.46 -6.71
C GLU A 123 -19.85 -4.49 -7.82
N GLY A 124 -20.90 -5.28 -7.61
CA GLY A 124 -22.09 -5.30 -8.45
C GLY A 124 -22.98 -4.09 -8.19
N SER A 125 -23.84 -3.74 -9.14
CA SER A 125 -24.78 -2.61 -8.98
C SER A 125 -25.95 -2.91 -8.05
N ALA A 126 -26.25 -4.19 -7.82
CA ALA A 126 -27.30 -4.63 -6.91
C ALA A 126 -26.77 -4.70 -5.46
N LEU A 127 -27.59 -4.30 -4.48
CA LEU A 127 -27.26 -4.41 -3.04
C LEU A 127 -25.98 -3.66 -2.60
N SER A 128 -25.51 -2.70 -3.40
CA SER A 128 -24.17 -2.11 -3.28
C SER A 128 -24.10 -0.98 -2.24
N ASN A 129 -24.13 -1.31 -0.95
CA ASN A 129 -23.81 -0.34 0.10
C ASN A 129 -22.44 -0.65 0.74
N LEU A 130 -21.40 -0.69 -0.09
CA LEU A 130 -20.03 -0.91 0.39
C LEU A 130 -19.59 0.12 1.45
N ARG A 131 -20.13 1.34 1.40
CA ARG A 131 -19.88 2.36 2.43
C ARG A 131 -20.37 1.90 3.81
N ALA A 132 -21.53 1.25 3.90
CA ALA A 132 -22.02 0.71 5.16
C ALA A 132 -21.14 -0.44 5.69
N LEU A 133 -20.58 -1.29 4.81
CA LEU A 133 -19.61 -2.30 5.21
C LEU A 133 -18.35 -1.64 5.80
N LEU A 134 -17.78 -0.67 5.08
CA LEU A 134 -16.54 0.01 5.47
C LEU A 134 -16.66 0.83 6.75
N ASN A 135 -17.86 1.29 7.10
CA ASN A 135 -18.11 2.03 8.33
C ASN A 135 -18.26 1.13 9.57
N ARG A 136 -18.28 -0.21 9.41
CA ARG A 136 -18.35 -1.12 10.55
C ARG A 136 -17.01 -1.14 11.28
N PRO A 137 -16.99 -1.03 12.63
CA PRO A 137 -15.76 -1.02 13.40
C PRO A 137 -14.83 -2.20 13.05
N GLU A 138 -15.40 -3.41 13.00
CA GLU A 138 -14.67 -4.65 12.70
C GLU A 138 -14.03 -4.66 11.30
N ILE A 139 -14.57 -3.90 10.35
CA ILE A 139 -14.03 -3.77 8.98
C ILE A 139 -13.05 -2.61 8.90
N ASN A 140 -13.34 -1.48 9.53
CA ASN A 140 -12.57 -0.25 9.40
C ASN A 140 -11.11 -0.44 9.84
N ASP A 141 -10.88 -1.26 10.85
CA ASP A 141 -9.53 -1.55 11.37
C ASP A 141 -8.64 -2.21 10.30
N VAL A 142 -9.22 -3.11 9.50
CA VAL A 142 -8.52 -3.83 8.43
C VAL A 142 -8.70 -3.20 7.05
N ALA A 143 -9.60 -2.24 6.88
CA ALA A 143 -9.93 -1.67 5.58
C ALA A 143 -9.04 -0.46 5.20
N ARG A 144 -8.70 -0.37 3.91
CA ARG A 144 -8.05 0.80 3.30
C ARG A 144 -8.77 1.19 2.02
N VAL A 145 -9.18 2.44 1.94
CA VAL A 145 -9.98 2.96 0.82
C VAL A 145 -9.17 3.99 0.04
N LEU A 146 -8.89 3.69 -1.21
CA LEU A 146 -8.24 4.62 -2.12
C LEU A 146 -9.29 5.37 -2.94
N ASN A 147 -9.70 6.53 -2.41
CA ASN A 147 -10.70 7.42 -3.01
C ASN A 147 -10.12 8.32 -4.11
N MET A 148 -9.35 7.76 -5.05
CA MET A 148 -8.98 8.50 -6.27
C MET A 148 -10.01 8.19 -7.36
N ARG A 149 -11.15 8.89 -7.31
CA ARG A 149 -11.90 9.22 -8.53
C ARG A 149 -11.40 10.59 -8.96
N ASN A 150 -10.90 10.71 -10.18
CA ASN A 150 -10.49 12.02 -10.71
C ASN A 150 -11.70 12.98 -10.73
N ASN A 151 -11.83 13.82 -9.71
CA ASN A 151 -12.31 15.18 -9.91
C ASN A 151 -11.11 16.01 -10.33
N LYS A 152 -11.27 16.88 -11.35
CA LYS A 152 -10.22 17.77 -11.89
C LYS A 152 -9.38 18.49 -10.81
N LYS A 153 -9.90 18.67 -9.59
CA LYS A 153 -9.20 19.25 -8.43
C LYS A 153 -7.97 18.46 -7.94
N ASN A 154 -7.93 17.13 -8.08
CA ASN A 154 -6.79 16.34 -7.58
C ASN A 154 -5.55 16.39 -8.49
N LYS A 155 -5.72 16.79 -9.76
CA LYS A 155 -4.60 16.97 -10.68
C LYS A 155 -3.75 18.17 -10.29
N ALA A 156 -4.39 19.25 -9.84
CA ALA A 156 -3.72 20.44 -9.31
C ALA A 156 -2.95 20.13 -8.01
N ALA A 157 -3.53 19.34 -7.09
CA ALA A 157 -2.83 18.94 -5.87
C ALA A 157 -1.59 18.08 -6.15
N MET A 158 -1.70 17.14 -7.10
CA MET A 158 -0.58 16.26 -7.49
C MET A 158 0.50 17.01 -8.29
N GLU A 159 0.14 18.02 -9.08
CA GLU A 159 1.09 18.94 -9.73
C GLU A 159 1.77 19.87 -8.70
N THR A 160 1.04 20.29 -7.66
CA THR A 160 1.57 21.10 -6.56
C THR A 160 2.57 20.30 -5.72
N GLU A 161 2.27 19.05 -5.36
CA GLU A 161 3.21 18.17 -4.67
C GLU A 161 4.45 17.85 -5.51
N LYS A 162 4.31 17.69 -6.83
CA LYS A 162 5.46 17.52 -7.73
C LYS A 162 6.33 18.77 -7.78
N LEU A 163 5.73 19.96 -7.85
CA LEU A 163 6.44 21.24 -7.85
C LEU A 163 7.16 21.49 -6.51
N ILE A 164 6.52 21.17 -5.39
CA ILE A 164 7.14 21.26 -4.05
C ILE A 164 8.36 20.35 -3.98
N HIS A 165 8.24 19.09 -4.41
CA HIS A 165 9.34 18.14 -4.32
C HIS A 165 10.49 18.43 -5.30
N LEU A 166 10.22 19.08 -6.44
CA LEU A 166 11.26 19.62 -7.32
C LEU A 166 11.95 20.84 -6.68
N SER A 167 11.21 21.73 -6.01
CA SER A 167 11.78 22.90 -5.32
C SER A 167 12.65 22.53 -4.11
N GLU A 168 12.32 21.44 -3.41
CA GLU A 168 13.13 20.90 -2.31
C GLU A 168 14.47 20.36 -2.80
N LYS A 169 14.48 19.67 -3.96
CA LYS A 169 15.72 19.20 -4.59
C LYS A 169 16.60 20.36 -5.06
N GLU A 170 16.02 21.43 -5.60
CA GLU A 170 16.75 22.64 -5.96
C GLU A 170 17.32 23.38 -4.74
N ASN A 171 16.60 23.43 -3.61
CA ASN A 171 17.08 24.05 -2.39
C ASN A 171 18.22 23.28 -1.72
N VAL A 172 18.18 21.95 -1.72
CA VAL A 172 19.31 21.11 -1.24
C VAL A 172 20.56 21.32 -2.11
N GLN A 173 20.38 21.56 -3.41
CA GLN A 173 21.49 21.83 -4.33
C GLN A 173 22.04 23.26 -4.22
N ARG A 174 21.24 24.26 -3.80
CA ARG A 174 21.72 25.63 -3.51
C ARG A 174 22.47 25.74 -2.18
N GLN A 175 22.06 24.99 -1.15
CA GLN A 175 22.74 25.00 0.16
C GLN A 175 24.15 24.37 0.10
N SER A 176 24.43 23.46 -0.84
CA SER A 176 25.76 22.87 -1.02
C SER A 176 26.75 23.79 -1.75
N VAL A 177 26.26 24.76 -2.54
CA VAL A 177 27.12 25.74 -3.25
C VAL A 177 27.59 26.88 -2.32
N THR A 178 26.82 27.20 -1.27
CA THR A 178 27.09 28.37 -0.42
C THR A 178 28.18 28.15 0.64
N LYS A 179 28.65 26.91 0.86
CA LYS A 179 29.72 26.59 1.83
C LYS A 179 31.16 26.75 1.30
N LYS A 180 31.38 27.30 0.10
CA LYS A 180 32.71 27.27 -0.55
C LYS A 180 33.48 28.58 -0.71
N ASN A 181 33.04 29.72 -0.17
CA ASN A 181 33.79 30.97 -0.28
C ASN A 181 33.93 31.70 1.07
N ILE A 182 35.01 31.39 1.80
CA ILE A 182 35.61 32.32 2.76
C ILE A 182 37.02 32.63 2.24
N PRO A 183 37.36 33.88 1.90
CA PRO A 183 38.70 34.24 1.45
C PRO A 183 39.65 34.31 2.64
N ILE A 184 40.74 33.53 2.59
CA ILE A 184 41.86 33.63 3.51
C ILE A 184 42.70 34.85 3.10
N GLN A 185 42.69 35.89 3.93
CA GLN A 185 43.64 37.01 3.80
C GLN A 185 44.98 36.62 4.43
N LYS A 186 46.06 36.78 3.66
CA LYS A 186 47.46 36.67 4.11
C LYS A 186 47.86 37.94 4.84
N THR A 187 48.46 37.83 6.02
CA THR A 187 49.41 38.83 6.55
C THR A 187 50.57 38.12 7.28
N THR A 188 51.72 38.74 7.18
CA THR A 188 53.11 38.25 7.32
C THR A 188 53.63 38.16 8.78
N ALA A 189 54.70 37.37 8.95
CA ALA A 189 55.50 36.95 10.12
C ALA A 189 56.17 38.10 10.96
N PRO A 190 57.09 37.90 11.97
CA PRO A 190 57.83 36.68 12.40
C PRO A 190 58.20 36.54 13.92
N ARG A 191 59.06 35.52 14.24
CA ARG A 191 59.92 35.29 15.44
C ARG A 191 59.23 34.66 16.68
N ASP A 192 59.83 33.82 17.52
CA ASP A 192 61.18 33.25 17.67
C ASP A 192 61.07 31.92 18.50
N ASN A 193 62.18 31.18 18.52
CA ASN A 193 62.50 29.94 19.25
C ASN A 193 61.89 29.73 20.66
N VAL A 194 61.79 28.45 21.09
CA VAL A 194 62.48 27.89 22.29
C VAL A 194 62.13 26.40 22.49
N GLU A 195 63.17 25.65 22.88
CA GLU A 195 63.31 24.23 23.20
C GLU A 195 62.55 23.70 24.46
N SER A 196 62.66 22.37 24.61
CA SER A 196 62.58 21.49 25.81
C SER A 196 61.29 20.67 25.94
N LYS A 197 61.31 19.34 25.75
CA LYS A 197 61.83 18.21 26.58
C LYS A 197 61.17 18.06 27.94
N THR A 198 60.42 16.96 28.12
CA THR A 198 60.54 15.87 29.13
C THR A 198 59.18 15.16 29.22
N GLY A 199 59.10 13.84 28.99
CA GLY A 199 59.10 12.79 30.03
C GLY A 199 57.65 12.40 30.35
N ASP A 200 57.23 11.19 30.68
CA ASP A 200 57.84 9.88 30.90
C ASP A 200 56.68 8.85 31.01
N LYS A 201 56.96 7.59 30.65
CA LYS A 201 56.36 6.31 31.10
C LYS A 201 54.87 5.93 30.93
N GLY A 202 54.72 4.68 30.46
CA GLY A 202 53.66 3.72 30.84
C GLY A 202 53.11 2.93 29.64
N VAL A 203 53.84 2.02 29.00
CA VAL A 203 54.04 0.58 29.33
C VAL A 203 52.75 -0.27 29.27
N ASN A 204 52.74 -1.17 28.27
CA ASN A 204 52.13 -2.51 28.19
C ASN A 204 50.61 -2.64 28.10
N ASN A 205 50.03 -3.66 27.45
CA ASN A 205 50.42 -4.57 26.38
C ASN A 205 49.15 -5.42 26.10
N ASN A 206 49.01 -5.85 24.85
CA ASN A 206 48.39 -7.11 24.41
C ASN A 206 46.90 -7.40 24.66
N GLY A 207 46.26 -7.80 23.56
CA GLY A 207 45.03 -8.60 23.59
C GLY A 207 44.35 -8.70 22.24
N ASN A 208 44.95 -9.49 21.34
CA ASN A 208 44.42 -9.92 20.03
C ASN A 208 42.97 -10.42 20.11
N GLN A 209 42.15 -10.07 19.11
CA GLN A 209 41.61 -10.99 18.09
C GLN A 209 41.21 -12.37 18.62
N SER A 210 39.91 -12.65 18.71
CA SER A 210 39.15 -13.41 17.70
C SER A 210 37.67 -13.45 18.09
#